data_AF-A0A7C5XKT6-F1
#
_entry.id   AF-A0A7C5XKT6-F1
#
_cell.length_a   1.000
_cell.length_b   1.000
_cell.length_c   1.000
_cell.angle_alpha   90.00
_cell.angle_beta   90.00
_cell.angle_gamma   90.00
#
_symmetry.space_group_name_H-M   'P 1'
#
loop_
_entity.id
_entity.type
_entity.pdbx_description
1 polymer ?
#
loop_
_entity_poly.entity_id
_entity_poly.type
_entity_poly.pdbx_seq_one_letter_code
_entity_poly.pdbx_strand_id
1 'polypeptide(L)'
;MPPSTDFGIEIGRRGKQVYYVDFKGVSVVMLSEDEYLPYLSSKEVRLTIDKLPEDVLKQARQDFKRILRELMDSIMEYSKRHKEYYRVADAVSEVVLQHL
;
A
#
# COMPACT_ATOMS: atom_id res chain seq x y z
N MET A 1 -0.05 -15.75 10.24
CA MET A 1 -0.88 -14.95 9.32
C MET A 1 -0.06 -13.71 8.97
N PRO A 2 0.17 -13.39 7.68
CA PRO A 2 0.67 -12.07 7.33
C PRO A 2 -0.30 -11.02 7.88
N PRO A 3 0.18 -9.80 8.22
CA PRO A 3 -0.60 -8.88 9.02
C PRO A 3 -1.90 -8.55 8.32
N SER A 4 -2.97 -8.77 9.07
CA SER A 4 -4.35 -8.59 8.67
C SER A 4 -4.62 -7.12 8.39
N THR A 5 -4.42 -6.70 7.15
CA THR A 5 -5.47 -5.98 6.43
C THR A 5 -5.31 -6.06 4.91
N ASP A 6 -6.38 -6.45 4.23
CA ASP A 6 -6.41 -6.88 2.83
C ASP A 6 -6.13 -5.79 1.77
N PHE A 7 -5.71 -4.58 2.17
CA PHE A 7 -5.45 -3.47 1.25
C PHE A 7 -4.21 -2.67 1.70
N GLY A 8 -3.03 -3.24 1.46
CA GLY A 8 -1.76 -2.53 1.58
C GLY A 8 -1.19 -2.25 0.19
N ILE A 9 -1.02 -0.98 -0.17
CA ILE A 9 -0.42 -0.57 -1.43
C ILE A 9 1.08 -0.46 -1.23
N GLU A 10 1.87 -1.21 -2.00
CA GLU A 10 3.32 -1.11 -1.96
C GLU A 10 3.78 0.21 -2.59
N ILE A 11 4.48 1.04 -1.81
CA ILE A 11 4.97 2.36 -2.27
C ILE A 11 6.45 2.38 -2.62
N GLY A 12 7.21 1.36 -2.21
CA GLY A 12 8.62 1.24 -2.55
C GLY A 12 9.36 0.19 -1.72
N ARG A 13 10.60 -0.09 -2.14
CA ARG A 13 11.48 -1.07 -1.48
C ARG A 13 12.85 -0.48 -1.23
N ARG A 14 13.48 -0.94 -0.14
CA ARG A 14 14.87 -0.65 0.19
C ARG A 14 15.54 -1.89 0.77
N GLY A 15 16.27 -2.61 -0.07
CA GLY A 15 16.88 -3.89 0.31
C GLY A 15 15.81 -4.90 0.74
N LYS A 16 15.91 -5.43 1.97
CA LYS A 16 14.95 -6.37 2.57
C LYS A 16 13.70 -5.69 3.17
N GLN A 17 13.59 -4.36 3.11
CA GLN A 17 12.47 -3.60 3.64
C GLN A 17 11.50 -3.25 2.51
N VAL A 18 10.22 -3.58 2.70
CA VAL A 18 9.12 -3.22 1.80
C VAL A 18 8.20 -2.26 2.51
N TYR A 19 7.86 -1.16 1.87
CA TYR A 19 7.03 -0.11 2.45
C TYR A 19 5.63 -0.17 1.85
N TYR A 20 4.63 -0.12 2.73
CA TYR A 20 3.23 -0.16 2.37
C TYR A 20 2.48 1.04 2.94
N VAL A 21 1.43 1.43 2.24
CA VAL A 21 0.40 2.34 2.74
C VAL A 21 -0.91 1.58 2.87
N ASP A 22 -1.52 1.68 4.04
CA ASP A 22 -2.88 1.19 4.31
C ASP A 22 -3.69 2.28 5.05
N PHE A 23 -4.93 1.97 5.40
CA PHE A 23 -5.84 2.85 6.15
C PHE A 23 -5.32 3.25 7.55
N LYS A 24 -4.35 2.54 8.12
CA LYS A 24 -3.68 2.91 9.39
C LYS A 24 -2.43 3.75 9.18
N GLY A 25 -2.08 4.07 7.93
CA GLY A 25 -0.92 4.88 7.56
C GLY A 25 0.18 4.05 6.92
N VAL A 26 1.44 4.39 7.24
CA VAL A 26 2.61 3.77 6.61
C VAL A 26 3.13 2.63 7.48
N SER A 27 3.42 1.49 6.86
CA SER A 27 4.12 0.38 7.48
C SER A 27 5.36 0.01 6.69
N VAL A 28 6.38 -0.47 7.39
CA VAL A 28 7.53 -1.15 6.80
C VAL A 28 7.52 -2.60 7.23
N VAL A 29 7.65 -3.50 6.26
CA VAL A 29 7.77 -4.92 6.46
C VAL A 29 9.20 -5.31 6.13
N MET A 30 9.92 -5.83 7.12
CA MET A 30 11.23 -6.43 6.89
C MET A 30 11.04 -7.91 6.54
N LEU A 31 11.53 -8.30 5.37
CA LEU A 31 11.55 -9.69 4.91
C LEU A 31 12.87 -10.32 5.36
N SER A 32 12.85 -11.14 6.41
CA SER A 32 13.97 -12.03 6.72
C SER A 32 13.75 -13.38 6.06
N GLU A 33 14.68 -13.76 5.19
CA GLU A 33 14.93 -15.16 4.87
C GLU A 33 15.79 -15.71 6.02
N ASP A 34 15.14 -16.31 7.01
CA ASP A 34 15.87 -17.18 7.95
C ASP A 34 16.17 -18.48 7.19
N GLU A 35 17.45 -18.70 6.85
CA GLU A 35 17.96 -19.86 6.09
C GLU A 35 17.59 -21.23 6.69
N TYR A 36 17.07 -21.27 7.92
CA TYR A 36 16.82 -22.49 8.67
C TYR A 36 15.34 -22.77 8.98
N LEU A 37 14.40 -21.92 8.54
CA LEU A 37 12.98 -22.12 8.77
C LEU A 37 12.16 -21.81 7.50
N PRO A 38 11.18 -22.66 7.13
CA PRO A 38 10.29 -22.41 5.98
C PRO A 38 9.25 -21.30 6.27
N TYR A 39 9.46 -20.51 7.32
CA TYR A 39 8.55 -19.46 7.75
C TYR A 39 9.18 -18.12 7.43
N LEU A 40 8.55 -17.36 6.54
CA LEU A 40 8.86 -15.95 6.34
C LEU A 40 8.55 -15.21 7.65
N SER A 41 9.58 -14.94 8.45
CA SER A 41 9.46 -14.05 9.59
C SER A 41 9.37 -12.63 9.02
N SER A 42 8.18 -12.02 9.13
CA SER A 42 7.96 -10.64 8.71
C SER A 42 7.78 -9.79 9.95
N LYS A 43 8.66 -8.80 10.13
CA LYS A 43 8.51 -7.80 11.20
C LYS A 43 7.90 -6.55 10.60
N GLU A 44 6.67 -6.25 10.99
CA GLU A 44 6.00 -5.01 10.64
C GLU A 44 6.30 -3.92 11.68
N VAL A 45 6.72 -2.75 11.20
CA VAL A 45 6.90 -1.56 12.03
C VAL A 45 6.09 -0.41 11.42
N ARG A 46 5.33 0.28 12.25
CA ARG A 46 4.54 1.45 11.83
C ARG A 46 5.41 2.71 11.87
N LEU A 47 5.29 3.49 10.81
CA LEU A 47 6.07 4.71 10.62
C LEU A 47 5.13 5.88 10.35
N THR A 48 5.56 7.06 10.76
CA THR A 48 4.98 8.32 10.31
C THR A 48 5.61 8.70 8.97
N ILE A 49 4.87 9.43 8.12
CA ILE A 49 5.29 9.73 6.73
C ILE A 49 6.64 10.48 6.69
N ASP A 50 6.90 11.33 7.67
CA ASP A 50 8.17 12.08 7.84
C ASP A 50 9.40 11.18 8.06
N LYS A 51 9.19 9.92 8.45
CA LYS A 51 10.26 8.93 8.65
C LYS A 51 10.53 8.07 7.42
N LEU A 52 9.83 8.31 6.32
CA LEU A 52 10.09 7.58 5.08
C LEU A 52 11.42 8.01 4.48
N PRO A 53 12.28 7.05 4.08
CA PRO A 53 13.50 7.38 3.35
C PRO A 53 13.23 8.14 2.04
N GLU A 54 14.09 9.10 1.70
CA GLU A 54 13.92 9.91 0.48
C GLU A 54 13.92 9.07 -0.81
N ASP A 55 14.68 7.98 -0.84
CA ASP A 55 14.71 7.06 -1.98
C ASP A 55 13.36 6.32 -2.17
N VAL A 56 12.70 5.97 -1.07
CA VAL A 56 11.35 5.36 -1.09
C VAL A 56 10.32 6.40 -1.52
N LEU A 57 10.41 7.63 -1.01
CA LEU A 57 9.54 8.73 -1.45
C LEU A 57 9.71 9.02 -2.95
N LYS A 58 10.94 8.95 -3.47
CA LYS A 58 11.22 9.11 -4.90
C LYS A 58 10.60 7.99 -5.72
N GLN A 59 10.72 6.73 -5.28
CA GLN A 59 10.06 5.58 -5.94
C GLN A 59 8.54 5.78 -5.97
N ALA A 60 7.93 6.13 -4.84
CA ALA A 60 6.49 6.37 -4.75
C ALA A 60 6.02 7.49 -5.70
N ARG A 61 6.82 8.57 -5.85
CA ARG A 61 6.54 9.64 -6.82
C ARG A 61 6.69 9.21 -8.27
N GLN A 62 7.64 8.32 -8.57
CA GLN A 62 7.82 7.80 -9.93
C GLN A 62 6.69 6.84 -10.32
N ASP A 63 6.19 6.08 -9.35
CA ASP A 63 5.18 5.05 -9.53
C ASP A 63 3.77 5.48 -9.09
N PHE A 64 3.55 6.79 -8.99
CA PHE A 64 2.31 7.36 -8.43
C PHE A 64 1.07 6.88 -9.20
N LYS A 65 1.18 6.68 -10.52
CA LYS A 65 0.08 6.20 -11.36
C LYS A 65 -0.35 4.79 -10.97
N ARG A 66 0.59 3.88 -10.68
CA ARG A 66 0.25 2.53 -10.19
C ARG A 66 -0.44 2.60 -8.84
N ILE A 67 0.13 3.39 -7.92
CA ILE A 67 -0.40 3.57 -6.56
C ILE A 67 -1.85 4.09 -6.61
N LEU A 68 -2.14 5.10 -7.44
CA LEU A 68 -3.48 5.65 -7.59
C LEU A 68 -4.46 4.64 -8.21
N ARG A 69 -4.00 3.82 -9.16
CA ARG A 69 -4.82 2.76 -9.76
C ARG A 69 -5.17 1.68 -8.74
N GLU A 70 -4.19 1.20 -7.97
CA GLU A 70 -4.42 0.21 -6.90
C GLU A 70 -5.36 0.74 -5.82
N LEU A 71 -5.28 2.03 -5.48
CA LEU A 71 -6.21 2.70 -4.58
C LEU A 71 -7.64 2.72 -5.15
N MET A 72 -7.78 3.13 -6.42
CA MET A 72 -9.06 3.16 -7.12
C MET A 72 -9.70 1.76 -7.15
N ASP A 73 -8.94 0.74 -7.52
CA ASP A 73 -9.42 -0.65 -7.59
C ASP A 73 -9.86 -1.15 -6.21
N SER A 74 -9.09 -0.84 -5.16
CA SER A 74 -9.41 -1.20 -3.78
C SER A 74 -10.71 -0.55 -3.29
N ILE A 75 -10.89 0.74 -3.55
CA ILE A 75 -12.10 1.49 -3.15
C ILE A 75 -13.32 0.97 -3.93
N MET A 76 -13.18 0.73 -5.23
CA MET A 76 -14.25 0.19 -6.06
C MET A 76 -14.67 -1.20 -5.57
N GLU A 77 -13.70 -2.07 -5.27
CA GLU A 77 -13.95 -3.40 -4.73
C GLU A 77 -14.62 -3.36 -3.34
N TYR A 78 -14.21 -2.43 -2.48
CA TYR A 78 -14.88 -2.19 -1.20
C TYR A 78 -16.34 -1.75 -1.39
N SER A 79 -16.60 -0.84 -2.34
CA SER A 79 -17.94 -0.31 -2.61
C SER A 79 -18.94 -1.35 -3.14
N LYS A 80 -18.46 -2.41 -3.81
CA LYS A 80 -19.32 -3.52 -4.24
C LYS A 80 -19.98 -4.24 -3.06
N ARG A 81 -19.27 -4.32 -1.93
CA ARG A 81 -19.78 -4.90 -0.67
C ARG A 81 -20.59 -3.89 0.14
N HIS A 82 -20.27 -2.60 0.03
CA HIS A 82 -20.87 -1.50 0.77
C HIS A 82 -21.42 -0.44 -0.18
N LYS A 83 -22.65 -0.68 -0.67
CA LYS A 83 -23.27 0.10 -1.75
C LYS A 83 -23.41 1.59 -1.43
N GLU A 84 -23.47 1.95 -0.15
CA GLU A 84 -23.49 3.34 0.32
C GLU A 84 -22.26 4.15 -0.13
N TYR A 85 -21.12 3.50 -0.40
CA TYR A 85 -19.89 4.17 -0.84
C TYR A 85 -19.70 4.18 -2.36
N TYR A 86 -20.63 3.65 -3.15
CA TYR A 86 -20.47 3.56 -4.62
C TYR A 86 -20.26 4.94 -5.26
N ARG A 87 -21.02 5.96 -4.84
CA ARG A 87 -20.86 7.33 -5.36
C ARG A 87 -19.48 7.92 -5.05
N VAL A 88 -18.92 7.57 -3.89
CA VAL A 88 -17.58 8.02 -3.50
C VAL A 88 -16.53 7.30 -4.34
N ALA A 89 -16.69 5.99 -4.54
CA ALA A 89 -15.80 5.20 -5.38
C ALA A 89 -15.79 5.69 -6.84
N ASP A 90 -16.94 6.05 -7.37
CA ASP A 90 -17.09 6.58 -8.73
C ASP A 90 -16.39 7.95 -8.88
N ALA A 91 -16.63 8.87 -7.94
CA ALA A 91 -15.96 10.17 -7.93
C ALA A 91 -14.43 10.06 -7.80
N VAL A 92 -13.93 9.15 -6.96
CA VAL A 92 -12.48 8.90 -6.86
C VAL A 92 -11.93 8.32 -8.16
N SER A 93 -12.67 7.40 -8.79
CA SER A 93 -12.28 6.82 -10.08
C SER A 93 -12.17 7.87 -11.17
N GLU A 94 -13.12 8.82 -11.24
CA GLU A 94 -13.09 9.91 -12.21
C GLU A 94 -11.84 10.79 -12.02
N VAL A 95 -11.54 11.20 -10.79
CA VAL A 95 -10.36 12.03 -10.48
C VAL A 95 -9.07 11.29 -10.83
N VAL A 96 -8.97 10.00 -10.50
CA VAL A 96 -7.79 9.19 -10.81
C VAL A 96 -7.62 9.05 -12.32
N LEU A 97 -8.68 8.74 -13.06
CA LEU A 97 -8.64 8.57 -14.52
C LEU A 97 -8.27 9.86 -15.27
N GLN A 98 -8.61 11.03 -14.75
CA GLN A 98 -8.19 12.32 -15.33
C GLN A 98 -6.68 12.59 -15.22
N HIS A 99 -5.99 11.93 -14.29
CA HIS A 99 -4.57 12.17 -13.96
C HIS A 99 -3.65 10.97 -14.28
N LEU A 100 -4.21 9.89 -14.83
CA LEU A 100 -3.49 8.74 -15.37
C LEU A 100 -3.04 8.98 -16.82
#